data_AF-A0A7J2YTQ1-F1
#
_entry.id   AF-A0A7J2YTQ1-F1
#
_cell.length_a   1.000
_cell.length_b   1.000
_cell.length_c   1.000
_cell.angle_alpha   90.00
_cell.angle_beta   90.00
_cell.angle_gamma   90.00
#
_symmetry.space_group_name_H-M   'P 1'
#
loop_
_entity.id
_entity.type
_entity.pdbx_description
1 polymer ?
#
loop_
_entity_poly.entity_id
_entity_poly.type
_entity_poly.pdbx_seq_one_letter_code
_entity_poly.pdbx_strand_id
1 'polypeptide(L)' 'MSDQPNMATIQLNGDKQNFIIDKKDFKTGSRGYYGTGKMVAGGKKYQISIQVVEIGSKPKAEEEKKK' A
#
# COMPACT_ATOMS: atom_id res chain seq x y z
N MET A 1 -13.82 -4.43 16.05
CA MET A 1 -12.56 -4.27 15.29
C MET A 1 -12.60 -2.86 14.73
N SER A 2 -11.69 -1.99 15.13
CA SER A 2 -11.75 -0.55 14.85
C SER A 2 -11.85 -0.28 13.35
N ASP A 3 -12.96 0.30 12.89
CA ASP A 3 -13.25 0.71 11.49
C ASP A 3 -12.41 1.90 11.02
N GLN A 4 -11.18 2.06 11.51
CA GLN A 4 -10.34 3.17 11.08
C GLN A 4 -9.67 2.82 9.74
N PRO A 5 -9.85 3.67 8.70
CA PRO A 5 -9.23 3.46 7.40
C PRO A 5 -7.71 3.55 7.53
N ASN A 6 -6.99 2.72 6.77
CA ASN A 6 -5.54 2.84 6.69
C ASN A 6 -5.20 4.07 5.82
N MET A 7 -4.24 4.87 6.27
CA MET A 7 -3.87 6.11 5.60
C MET A 7 -2.37 6.19 5.38
N ALA A 8 -1.97 6.72 4.21
CA ALA A 8 -0.62 7.10 3.89
C ALA A 8 -0.55 8.60 3.63
N THR A 9 0.36 9.29 4.32
CA THR A 9 0.64 10.71 4.07
C THR A 9 1.81 10.81 3.09
N ILE A 10 1.59 11.53 1.98
CA ILE A 10 2.65 11.89 1.05
C ILE A 10 2.95 13.37 1.22
N GLN A 11 4.24 13.68 1.39
CA GLN A 11 4.75 15.04 1.39
C GLN A 11 5.61 15.24 0.15
N LEU A 12 5.32 16.26 -0.64
CA LEU A 12 6.06 16.60 -1.86
C LEU A 12 6.17 18.12 -1.97
N ASN A 13 7.39 18.65 -2.12
CA ASN A 13 7.65 20.09 -2.23
C ASN A 13 7.05 20.96 -1.09
N GLY A 14 6.87 20.40 0.10
CA GLY A 14 6.25 21.09 1.25
C GLY A 14 4.73 20.89 1.35
N ASP A 15 4.07 20.52 0.27
CA ASP A 15 2.66 20.13 0.27
C ASP A 15 2.49 18.75 0.90
N LYS A 16 1.43 18.56 1.69
CA LYS A 16 1.07 17.29 2.33
C LYS A 16 -0.32 16.86 1.91
N GLN A 17 -0.47 15.60 1.52
CA GLN A 17 -1.76 15.02 1.21
C GLN A 17 -1.87 13.60 1.74
N ASN A 18 -3.02 13.29 2.33
CA ASN A 18 -3.35 11.95 2.81
C ASN A 18 -4.07 11.15 1.73
N PHE A 19 -3.77 9.87 1.67
CA PHE A 19 -4.41 8.89 0.80
C PHE A 19 -4.92 7.73 1.65
N ILE A 20 -6.17 7.33 1.42
CA ILE A 20 -6.70 6.08 1.97
C ILE A 20 -6.06 4.94 1.18
N ILE A 21 -5.60 3.92 1.89
CA ILE A 21 -5.03 2.71 1.31
C ILE A 21 -5.86 1.51 1.77
N ASP A 22 -6.14 0.62 0.83
CA ASP A 22 -6.93 -0.58 1.07
C ASP A 22 -6.02 -1.79 1.20
N LYS A 23 -6.46 -2.78 1.98
CA LYS A 23 -5.76 -4.07 2.05
C LYS A 23 -5.70 -4.69 0.65
N LYS A 24 -4.53 -5.22 0.31
CA LYS A 24 -4.30 -5.88 -0.97
C LYS A 24 -3.44 -7.11 -0.78
N ASP A 25 -3.97 -8.23 -1.24
CA ASP A 25 -3.18 -9.43 -1.48
C ASP A 25 -2.54 -9.34 -2.88
N PHE A 26 -1.23 -9.52 -2.92
CA PHE A 26 -0.44 -9.42 -4.15
C PHE A 26 -0.33 -10.80 -4.81
N LYS A 27 -0.22 -10.81 -6.15
CA LYS A 27 -0.07 -12.05 -6.95
C LYS A 27 1.09 -12.95 -6.51
N THR A 28 2.10 -12.38 -5.86
CA THR A 28 3.25 -13.10 -5.31
C THR A 28 2.96 -13.83 -4.00
N GLY A 29 1.71 -13.81 -3.52
CA GLY A 29 1.31 -14.33 -2.20
C GLY A 29 1.66 -13.41 -1.03
N SER A 30 2.23 -12.23 -1.30
CA SER A 30 2.51 -11.23 -0.26
C SER A 30 1.24 -10.48 0.11
N ARG A 31 1.16 -10.00 1.34
CA ARG A 31 0.07 -9.14 1.83
C ARG A 31 0.55 -7.71 1.97
N GLY A 32 -0.39 -6.77 2.00
CA GLY A 32 -0.09 -5.38 2.34
C GLY A 32 -1.23 -4.45 2.00
N TYR A 33 -0.89 -3.26 1.52
CA TYR A 33 -1.85 -2.20 1.23
C TYR A 33 -1.54 -1.51 -0.10
N TYR A 34 -2.58 -0.96 -0.71
CA TYR A 34 -2.48 -0.24 -1.96
C TYR A 34 -3.41 0.97 -1.98
N GLY A 35 -2.95 2.06 -2.58
CA GLY A 35 -3.77 3.23 -2.83
C GLY A 35 -3.29 3.99 -4.06
N THR A 36 -4.19 4.74 -4.65
CA THR A 36 -3.90 5.61 -5.79
C THR A 36 -4.57 6.95 -5.60
N GLY A 37 -4.01 7.99 -6.21
CA GLY A 37 -4.69 9.27 -6.27
C GLY A 37 -3.91 10.30 -7.06
N LYS A 38 -4.34 11.54 -6.96
CA LYS A 38 -3.66 12.68 -7.59
C LYS A 38 -3.34 13.71 -6.53
N MET A 39 -2.17 14.31 -6.63
CA MET A 39 -1.71 15.38 -5.75
C MET A 39 -1.29 16.57 -6.59
N VAL A 40 -1.60 17.78 -6.14
CA VAL A 40 -0.98 18.99 -6.69
C VAL A 40 0.11 19.41 -5.71
N ALA A 41 1.33 19.60 -6.21
CA ALA A 41 2.45 20.06 -5.42
C ALA A 41 3.31 21.02 -6.24
N GLY A 42 3.67 22.18 -5.66
CA GLY A 42 4.46 23.19 -6.38
C GLY A 42 3.88 23.59 -7.75
N GLY A 43 2.55 23.71 -7.86
CA GLY A 43 1.85 24.11 -9.09
C GLY A 43 1.75 23.03 -10.18
N LYS A 44 2.24 21.81 -9.94
CA LYS A 44 2.15 20.68 -10.88
C LYS A 44 1.26 19.57 -10.31
N LYS A 45 0.54 18.87 -11.20
CA LYS A 45 -0.33 17.75 -10.85
C LYS A 45 0.38 16.43 -11.09
N TYR A 46 0.41 15.58 -10.07
CA TYR A 46 1.07 14.28 -10.07
C TYR A 46 0.04 13.16 -9.92
N GLN A 47 0.30 12.04 -10.57
CA GLN A 47 -0.37 10.77 -10.28
C GLN A 47 0.44 10.02 -9.23
N ILE A 48 -0.22 9.60 -8.16
CA ILE A 48 0.36 8.93 -7.01
C ILE A 48 -0.10 7.47 -7.00
N SER A 49 0.85 6.55 -6.82
CA SER A 49 0.60 5.13 -6.58
C SER A 49 1.37 4.73 -5.32
N ILE A 50 0.65 4.19 -4.34
CA ILE A 50 1.18 3.82 -3.03
C ILE A 50 1.07 2.31 -2.91
N GLN A 51 2.21 1.65 -2.72
CA GLN A 51 2.27 0.20 -2.51
C GLN A 51 3.03 -0.07 -1.22
N VAL A 52 2.35 -0.69 -0.27
CA VAL A 52 2.92 -1.15 1.00
C VAL A 52 2.92 -2.66 0.95
N VAL A 53 4.09 -3.28 1.08
CA VAL A 53 4.22 -4.74 1.10
C VAL A 53 4.75 -5.15 2.47
N GLU A 54 4.04 -6.05 3.14
CA GLU A 54 4.48 -6.63 4.41
C GLU A 54 5.65 -7.58 4.15
N ILE A 55 6.82 -7.27 4.70
CA ILE A 55 8.03 -8.10 4.56
C ILE A 55 7.81 -9.43 5.29
N GLY A 56 8.14 -10.54 4.64
CA GLY A 56 7.96 -11.89 5.21
C GLY A 56 6.53 -12.44 5.14
N SER A 57 5.59 -11.70 4.55
CA SER A 57 4.18 -12.13 4.41
C SER A 57 3.94 -13.19 3.34
N LYS A 58 4.95 -13.55 2.55
CA LYS A 58 4.81 -14.65 1.59
C LYS A 58 4.50 -15.91 2.39
N PRO A 59 3.51 -16.72 1.99
CA PRO A 59 3.39 -18.06 2.54
C PRO A 59 4.74 -18.73 2.33
N LYS A 60 5.37 -19.17 3.44
CA LYS A 60 6.36 -20.23 3.32
C LYS A 60 5.60 -21.33 2.59
N ALA A 61 6.11 -21.78 1.45
CA ALA A 61 5.62 -23.02 0.87
C ALA A 61 5.55 -23.97 2.05
N GLU A 62 4.33 -24.36 2.43
CA GLU A 62 4.18 -25.54 3.26
C GLU A 62 5.05 -26.56 2.57
N GLU A 63 6.06 -27.05 3.30
CA GLU A 63 6.67 -28.33 3.02
C GLU A 63 5.62 -29.19 2.33
N GLU A 64 5.93 -29.69 1.14
CA GLU A 64 5.21 -30.80 0.53
C GLU A 64 5.05 -31.90 1.59
N LYS A 65 4.02 -31.80 2.41
CA LYS A 65 3.65 -32.82 3.35
C LYS A 65 2.86 -33.81 2.54
N LYS A 66 3.57 -34.89 2.25
CA LYS A 66 3.06 -36.26 2.11
C LYS A 66 2.35 -36.56 0.78
N LYS A 67 3.07 -37.28 -0.10
CA LYS A 67 2.92 -38.75 -0.16
C LYS A 67 4.08 -39.40 -0.88
#